data_AF-A0A2E2YM19-F1
#
_entry.id   AF-A0A2E2YM19-F1
#
_cell.length_a   1.000
_cell.length_b   1.000
_cell.length_c   1.000
_cell.angle_alpha   90.00
_cell.angle_beta   90.00
_cell.angle_gamma   90.00
#
_symmetry.space_group_name_H-M   'P 1'
#
loop_
_entity.id
_entity.type
_entity.pdbx_description
1 polymer ?
#
loop_
_entity_poly.entity_id
_entity_poly.type
_entity_poly.pdbx_seq_one_letter_code
_entity_poly.pdbx_strand_id
1 'polypeptide(L)' 'MRIKNIEFLKNTLVNDDDPRFPIWLPIPALFVTLGWVFYSVTTSSAEFLETLIWPGSAIFFCTLIATWLGWQIDID' A
#
# COMPACT_ATOMS: atom_id res chain seq x y z
N MET A 1 5.39 2.08 -29.16
CA MET A 1 4.44 1.27 -28.37
C MET A 1 4.53 1.55 -26.85
N ARG A 2 5.02 2.74 -26.41
CA ARG A 2 5.29 3.04 -24.99
C ARG A 2 4.21 3.95 -24.34
N ILE A 3 3.41 4.64 -25.16
CA ILE A 3 2.41 5.63 -24.74
C ILE A 3 1.13 4.95 -24.21
N LYS A 4 0.72 3.82 -24.82
CA LYS A 4 -0.48 3.05 -24.40
C LYS A 4 -0.43 2.54 -22.96
N ASN A 5 0.75 2.24 -22.43
CA ASN A 5 0.88 1.68 -21.09
C ASN A 5 0.65 2.75 -20.00
N ILE A 6 1.02 4.00 -20.26
CA ILE A 6 0.83 5.10 -19.31
C ILE A 6 -0.65 5.50 -19.28
N GLU A 7 -1.31 5.59 -20.43
CA GLU A 7 -2.76 5.82 -20.48
C GLU A 7 -3.56 4.68 -19.85
N PHE A 8 -3.14 3.41 -20.04
CA PHE A 8 -3.73 2.27 -19.36
C PHE A 8 -3.56 2.34 -17.85
N LEU A 9 -2.35 2.65 -17.37
CA LEU A 9 -2.09 2.81 -15.93
C LEU A 9 -2.89 3.97 -15.35
N LYS A 10 -2.97 5.11 -16.05
CA LYS A 10 -3.77 6.26 -15.63
C LYS A 10 -5.24 5.88 -15.57
N ASN A 11 -5.80 5.26 -16.61
CA ASN A 11 -7.20 4.84 -16.61
C ASN A 11 -7.49 3.70 -15.63
N THR A 12 -6.51 2.90 -15.20
CA THR A 12 -6.73 1.83 -14.22
C THR A 12 -6.55 2.31 -12.78
N LEU A 13 -5.65 3.28 -12.57
CA LEU A 13 -5.38 3.87 -11.25
C LEU A 13 -6.32 5.05 -10.94
N VAL A 14 -6.83 5.73 -11.98
CA VAL A 14 -7.58 6.99 -11.92
C VAL A 14 -8.97 6.87 -12.57
N ASN A 15 -9.46 5.68 -12.95
CA ASN A 15 -10.88 5.59 -13.32
C ASN A 15 -11.74 5.83 -12.08
N ASP A 16 -12.34 7.01 -12.08
CA ASP A 16 -13.15 7.65 -11.03
C ASP A 16 -14.61 7.15 -10.98
N ASP A 17 -15.02 6.21 -11.85
CA ASP A 17 -16.41 5.75 -11.98
C ASP A 17 -16.87 4.79 -10.84
N ASP A 18 -16.28 4.93 -9.65
CA ASP A 18 -16.60 4.29 -8.36
C ASP A 18 -16.11 2.83 -8.17
N PRO A 19 -14.93 2.71 -7.56
CA PRO A 19 -14.84 1.92 -6.34
C PRO A 19 -14.17 2.76 -5.26
N ARG A 20 -14.94 3.18 -4.24
CA ARG A 20 -14.45 3.85 -3.00
C ARG A 20 -13.21 3.20 -2.35
N PHE A 21 -12.87 1.98 -2.73
CA PHE A 21 -11.64 1.28 -2.40
C PHE A 21 -10.97 0.71 -3.67
N PRO A 22 -10.08 1.47 -4.33
CA PRO A 22 -9.30 0.95 -5.45
C PRO A 22 -8.50 -0.29 -5.06
N ILE A 23 -8.46 -1.31 -5.93
CA ILE A 23 -7.76 -2.58 -5.66
C ILE A 23 -6.24 -2.40 -5.47
N TRP A 24 -5.68 -1.30 -5.95
CA TRP A 24 -4.26 -0.96 -5.82
C TRP A 24 -3.92 -0.31 -4.48
N LEU A 25 -4.92 0.18 -3.74
CA LEU A 25 -4.74 0.94 -2.51
C LEU A 25 -4.02 0.16 -1.38
N PRO A 26 -4.16 -1.17 -1.25
CA PRO A 26 -3.38 -1.96 -0.29
C PRO A 26 -1.91 -2.16 -0.67
N ILE A 27 -1.51 -1.91 -1.91
CA ILE A 27 -0.16 -2.23 -2.39
C ILE A 27 0.93 -1.48 -1.59
N PRO A 28 0.85 -0.14 -1.39
CA PRO A 28 1.83 0.57 -0.57
C PRO A 28 1.88 0.05 0.86
N ALA A 29 0.74 -0.26 1.46
CA ALA A 29 0.64 -0.81 2.82
C ALA A 29 1.34 -2.17 2.94
N LEU A 30 1.19 -3.05 1.95
CA LEU A 30 1.90 -4.33 1.90
C LEU A 30 3.42 -4.15 1.84
N PHE A 31 3.91 -3.27 0.97
CA PHE A 31 5.35 -3.04 0.83
C PHE A 31 5.98 -2.47 2.10
N VAL A 32 5.34 -1.48 2.74
CA VAL A 32 5.85 -0.89 3.98
C VAL A 32 5.83 -1.91 5.12
N THR A 33 4.76 -2.68 5.24
CA THR A 33 4.62 -3.71 6.29
C THR A 33 5.66 -4.81 6.13
N LEU A 34 5.79 -5.38 4.93
CA LEU A 34 6.78 -6.43 4.66
C LEU A 34 8.21 -5.91 4.79
N GLY A 35 8.47 -4.68 4.35
CA GLY A 35 9.76 -4.02 4.53
C GLY A 35 10.13 -3.87 6.00
N TRP A 36 9.19 -3.46 6.84
CA TRP A 36 9.38 -3.38 8.29
C TRP A 36 9.64 -4.75 8.91
N VAL A 37 8.79 -5.74 8.62
CA VAL A 37 8.95 -7.10 9.18
C VAL A 37 10.30 -7.69 8.79
N PHE A 38 10.68 -7.56 7.52
CA PHE A 38 11.98 -8.02 7.04
C PHE A 38 13.14 -7.31 7.75
N TYR A 39 13.05 -5.99 7.91
CA TYR A 39 14.03 -5.20 8.66
C TYR A 39 14.15 -5.66 10.12
N SER A 40 13.04 -5.85 10.83
CA SER A 40 13.05 -6.27 12.24
C SER A 40 13.62 -7.68 12.43
N VAL A 41 13.27 -8.62 11.56
CA VAL A 41 13.79 -10.00 11.60
C VAL A 41 15.31 -10.00 11.37
N THR A 42 15.80 -9.20 10.43
CA THR A 42 17.23 -9.17 10.07
C THR A 42 18.09 -8.37 11.03
N THR A 43 17.55 -7.34 11.70
CA THR A 43 18.34 -6.45 12.56
C THR A 43 18.18 -6.72 14.05
N SER A 44 17.04 -7.26 14.47
CA SER A 44 16.67 -7.39 15.88
C SER A 44 16.40 -8.84 16.29
N SER A 45 16.63 -9.82 15.40
CA SER A 45 16.30 -11.24 15.63
C SER A 45 14.85 -11.47 16.08
N ALA A 46 13.94 -10.59 15.67
CA ALA A 46 12.52 -10.69 16.00
C ALA A 46 11.87 -11.86 15.25
N GLU A 47 10.83 -12.47 15.82
CA GLU A 47 10.09 -13.53 15.15
C GLU A 47 9.23 -12.94 14.02
N PHE A 48 9.29 -13.56 12.83
CA PHE A 48 8.59 -13.05 11.64
C PHE A 48 7.08 -12.98 11.84
N LEU A 49 6.45 -14.06 12.33
CA LEU A 49 5.00 -14.11 12.51
C LEU A 49 4.53 -13.18 13.62
N GLU A 50 5.27 -13.11 14.74
CA GLU A 50 4.98 -12.20 15.83
C GLU A 50 5.02 -10.75 15.32
N THR A 51 6.12 -10.37 14.65
CA THR A 51 6.30 -9.03 14.07
C THR A 51 5.25 -8.69 13.01
N LEU A 52 4.84 -9.68 12.20
CA LEU A 52 3.82 -9.51 11.17
C LEU A 52 2.43 -9.26 11.79
N ILE A 53 2.07 -9.99 12.85
CA ILE A 53 0.83 -9.78 13.59
C ILE A 53 0.89 -8.43 14.31
N TRP A 54 1.97 -8.19 15.06
CA TRP A 54 2.22 -6.96 15.79
C TRP A 54 3.71 -6.64 15.84
N PRO A 55 4.15 -5.46 15.37
CA PRO A 55 3.36 -4.27 14.99
C PRO A 55 2.91 -4.24 13.52
N GLY A 56 3.17 -5.28 12.72
CA GLY A 56 2.94 -5.28 11.27
C GLY A 56 1.51 -4.91 10.85
N SER A 57 0.49 -5.43 11.55
CA SER A 57 -0.90 -5.04 11.29
C SER A 57 -1.17 -3.54 11.46
N ALA A 58 -0.59 -2.91 12.49
CA ALA A 58 -0.73 -1.47 12.74
C ALA A 58 -0.09 -0.66 11.61
N ILE A 59 1.11 -1.07 11.16
CA ILE A 59 1.81 -0.44 10.04
C ILE A 59 0.98 -0.53 8.76
N PHE A 60 0.39 -1.70 8.51
CA PHE A 60 -0.48 -1.90 7.36
C PHE A 60 -1.67 -0.94 7.38
N PHE A 61 -2.44 -0.91 8.48
CA PHE A 61 -3.64 -0.06 8.57
C PHE A 61 -3.30 1.43 8.50
N CYS A 62 -2.25 1.89 9.19
CA CYS A 62 -1.82 3.29 9.13
C CYS A 62 -1.41 3.70 7.71
N THR A 63 -0.65 2.84 7.03
CA THR A 63 -0.21 3.11 5.65
C THR A 63 -1.38 3.07 4.68
N LEU A 64 -2.33 2.16 4.87
CA LEU A 64 -3.56 2.06 4.08
C LEU A 64 -4.40 3.33 4.19
N ILE A 65 -4.61 3.83 5.42
CA ILE A 65 -5.35 5.07 5.68
C ILE A 65 -4.61 6.26 5.07
N ALA A 66 -3.29 6.36 5.25
CA ALA A 66 -2.49 7.44 4.68
C ALA A 66 -2.55 7.44 3.14
N THR A 67 -2.47 6.26 2.51
CA THR A 67 -2.60 6.11 1.06
C THR A 67 -3.99 6.51 0.58
N TRP A 68 -5.04 6.11 1.32
CA TRP A 68 -6.41 6.48 1.00
C TRP A 68 -6.64 7.98 1.10
N LEU A 69 -6.20 8.63 2.18
CA LEU A 69 -6.30 10.08 2.34
C LEU A 69 -5.50 10.83 1.28
N GLY A 70 -4.29 10.35 0.95
CA GLY A 70 -3.48 10.94 -0.11
C GLY A 70 -4.15 10.84 -1.48
N TRP A 71 -4.78 9.70 -1.79
CA TRP A 71 -5.54 9.52 -3.01
C TRP A 71 -6.77 10.42 -3.08
N GLN A 72 -7.51 10.60 -1.98
CA GLN A 72 -8.68 11.51 -1.92
C GLN A 72 -8.31 12.97 -2.22
N ILE A 73 -7.12 13.43 -1.80
CA ILE A 73 -6.64 14.80 -2.07
C ILE A 73 -6.45 15.06 -3.57
N ASP A 74 -6.11 14.04 -4.36
CA ASP A 74 -5.92 14.19 -5.81
C ASP A 74 -7.25 14.20 -6.60
N ILE A 75 -8.37 13.80 -5.96
CA ILE A 75 -9.71 13.72 -6.57
C ILE A 75 -10.53 14.98 -6.33
N ASP A 76 -10.37 15.64 -5.18
CA ASP A 76 -10.99 16.95 -4.84
C ASP A 76 -10.33 18.13 -5.57
#